data_AF-A0A946GBP8-F1
#
_entry.id   AF-A0A946GBP8-F1
#
_cell.length_a   1.000
_cell.length_b   1.000
_cell.length_c   1.000
_cell.angle_alpha   90.00
_cell.angle_beta   90.00
_cell.angle_gamma   90.00
#
_symmetry.space_group_name_H-M   'P 1'
#
loop_
_entity.id
_entity.type
_entity.pdbx_description
1 polymer ?
#
loop_
_entity_poly.entity_id
_entity_poly.type
_entity_poly.pdbx_seq_one_letter_code
_entity_poly.pdbx_strand_id
1 'polypeptide(L)'
;PDPVYTPVTAAEAAKKQDITIHTVGIGSDDPFLLGPLSRMGATIRFDTRNLEKIASITGGQFFRAKDNKGFEDVMDTIDALEKTSKQRPALIYQRDLYPTLLLGGIAALSLAVFLRYTVLREIS
;
A
#
# COMPACT_ATOMS: atom_id res chain seq x y z
N PRO A 1 -22.98 1.14 1.32
CA PRO A 1 -22.11 1.34 2.49
C PRO A 1 -21.00 0.31 2.46
N ASP A 2 -19.77 0.76 2.21
CA ASP A 2 -18.62 -0.13 2.22
C ASP A 2 -18.45 -0.74 3.62
N PRO A 3 -18.18 -2.04 3.74
CA PRO A 3 -17.99 -2.68 5.04
C PRO A 3 -16.83 -1.98 5.78
N VAL A 4 -17.12 -1.44 6.96
CA VAL A 4 -16.11 -0.83 7.82
C VAL A 4 -15.26 -1.95 8.43
N TYR A 5 -14.12 -2.24 7.80
CA TYR A 5 -13.16 -3.17 8.36
C TYR A 5 -12.38 -2.50 9.48
N THR A 6 -12.47 -3.06 10.69
CA THR A 6 -11.59 -2.62 11.77
C THR A 6 -10.16 -3.12 11.52
N PRO A 7 -9.11 -2.40 11.99
CA PRO A 7 -7.72 -2.84 11.86
C PRO A 7 -7.48 -4.25 12.41
N VAL A 8 -8.20 -4.63 13.47
CA VAL A 8 -8.13 -5.98 14.06
C VAL A 8 -8.73 -7.02 13.12
N THR A 9 -9.89 -6.72 12.52
CA THR A 9 -10.52 -7.61 11.51
C THR A 9 -9.62 -7.79 10.28
N ALA A 10 -8.93 -6.73 9.85
CA ALA A 10 -7.95 -6.81 8.76
C ALA A 10 -6.75 -7.70 9.12
N ALA A 11 -6.25 -7.61 10.36
CA ALA A 11 -5.18 -8.47 10.87
C ALA A 11 -5.57 -9.96 10.88
N GLU A 12 -6.80 -10.26 11.30
CA GLU A 12 -7.32 -11.64 11.27
C GLU A 12 -7.44 -12.18 9.84
N ALA A 13 -7.83 -11.34 8.88
CA ALA A 13 -7.88 -11.71 7.47
C ALA A 13 -6.47 -11.95 6.89
N ALA A 14 -5.49 -11.11 7.25
CA ALA A 14 -4.09 -11.26 6.85
C ALA A 14 -3.49 -12.57 7.37
N LYS A 15 -3.75 -12.91 8.64
CA LYS A 15 -3.34 -14.19 9.24
C LYS A 15 -3.85 -15.39 8.43
N LYS A 16 -5.11 -15.37 7.99
CA LYS A 16 -5.70 -16.46 7.19
C LYS A 16 -5.03 -16.63 5.82
N GLN A 17 -4.33 -15.59 5.33
CA GLN A 17 -3.61 -15.60 4.07
C GLN A 17 -2.10 -15.84 4.23
N ASP A 18 -1.65 -16.22 5.43
CA ASP A 18 -0.24 -16.43 5.74
C ASP A 18 0.58 -15.14 5.53
N ILE A 19 -0.01 -13.99 5.90
CA ILE A 19 0.62 -12.67 5.85
C ILE A 19 0.93 -12.22 7.29
N THR A 20 2.22 -12.03 7.56
CA THR A 20 2.75 -11.47 8.82
C THR A 20 2.70 -9.95 8.79
N ILE A 21 2.21 -9.30 9.87
CA ILE A 21 2.20 -7.85 10.01
C ILE A 21 3.04 -7.45 11.22
N HIS A 22 4.13 -6.72 10.99
CA HIS A 22 4.88 -6.03 12.05
C HIS A 22 4.31 -4.61 12.24
N THR A 23 4.19 -4.15 13.48
CA THR A 23 3.67 -2.82 13.79
C THR A 23 4.76 -1.96 14.42
N VAL A 24 4.90 -0.72 13.95
CA VAL A 24 5.91 0.22 14.45
C VAL A 24 5.22 1.47 14.99
N GLY A 25 5.32 1.68 16.30
CA GLY A 25 4.85 2.90 16.95
C GLY A 25 5.95 3.96 16.94
N ILE A 26 5.71 5.08 16.24
CA ILE A 26 6.65 6.20 16.19
C ILE A 26 6.14 7.30 17.12
N GLY A 27 6.97 7.70 18.08
CA GLY A 27 6.62 8.78 19.01
C GLY A 27 7.69 9.03 20.04
N SER A 28 7.99 10.31 20.27
CA SER A 28 8.93 10.76 21.28
C SER A 28 8.24 10.83 22.65
N ASP A 29 8.94 10.43 23.71
CA ASP A 29 8.42 10.50 25.09
C ASP A 29 8.38 11.95 25.61
N ASP A 30 9.14 12.85 24.98
CA ASP A 30 9.09 14.29 25.20
C ASP A 30 8.08 14.93 24.26
N PRO A 31 6.90 15.31 24.74
CA PRO A 31 6.06 16.21 23.98
C PRO A 31 6.80 17.55 23.98
N PHE A 32 7.30 17.98 22.82
CA PHE A 32 7.89 19.31 22.65
C PHE A 32 6.75 20.35 22.74
N LEU A 33 6.20 20.53 23.94
CA LEU A 33 5.11 21.44 24.23
C LEU A 33 5.71 22.85 24.31
N LEU A 34 5.73 23.57 23.20
CA LEU A 34 6.02 25.00 23.21
C LEU A 34 4.79 25.76 23.75
N GLY A 35 5.02 26.69 24.70
CA GLY A 35 3.99 27.57 25.25
C GLY A 35 3.33 27.07 26.54
N PRO A 36 2.28 27.74 27.04
CA PRO A 36 1.66 27.46 28.35
C PRO A 36 1.11 26.02 28.49
N LEU A 37 0.95 25.28 27.39
CA LEU A 37 0.60 23.86 27.36
C LEU A 37 1.69 22.95 27.96
N SER A 38 2.96 23.38 27.97
CA SER A 38 4.06 22.66 28.66
C SER A 38 3.81 22.53 30.16
N ARG A 39 3.10 23.49 30.76
CA ARG A 39 2.77 23.50 32.20
C ARG A 39 1.63 22.55 32.57
N MET A 40 0.89 22.03 31.59
CA MET A 40 -0.25 21.16 31.83
C MET A 40 0.14 19.69 31.95
N GLY A 41 1.44 19.35 31.87
CA GLY A 41 1.93 17.98 32.05
C GLY A 41 1.19 16.98 31.18
N ALA A 42 0.74 17.42 30.00
CA ALA A 42 -0.09 16.63 29.10
C ALA A 42 0.78 15.51 28.52
N THR A 43 0.85 14.41 29.27
CA THR A 43 1.48 13.17 28.82
C THR A 43 0.61 12.64 27.69
N ILE A 44 1.07 12.79 26.46
CA ILE A 44 0.43 12.14 25.31
C ILE A 44 0.61 10.64 25.51
N ARG A 45 -0.43 9.98 26.03
CA ARG A 45 -0.46 8.52 26.13
C ARG A 45 -0.60 7.95 24.72
N PHE A 46 0.54 7.55 24.14
CA PHE A 46 0.55 6.66 23.00
C PHE A 46 -0.04 5.30 23.39
N ASP A 47 -1.28 5.04 22.99
CA ASP A 47 -1.93 3.74 23.21
C ASP A 47 -1.47 2.74 22.13
N THR A 48 -0.48 1.93 22.49
CA THR A 48 0.13 0.92 21.61
C THR A 48 -0.62 -0.42 21.64
N ARG A 49 -1.65 -0.57 22.49
CA ARG A 49 -2.32 -1.87 22.72
C ARG A 49 -2.91 -2.47 21.46
N ASN A 50 -3.48 -1.62 20.59
CA ASN A 50 -4.04 -2.09 19.32
C ASN A 50 -2.94 -2.53 18.34
N LEU A 51 -1.79 -1.86 18.34
CA LEU A 51 -0.65 -2.22 17.48
C LEU A 51 -0.03 -3.54 17.92
N GLU A 52 0.15 -3.73 19.23
CA GLU A 52 0.60 -4.99 19.82
C GLU A 52 -0.35 -6.15 19.49
N LYS A 53 -1.67 -5.90 19.59
CA LYS A 53 -2.69 -6.88 19.25
C LYS A 53 -2.63 -7.30 17.78
N ILE A 54 -2.47 -6.35 16.84
CA ILE A 54 -2.38 -6.63 15.40
C ILE A 54 -1.14 -7.49 15.08
N ALA A 55 0.02 -7.13 15.64
CA ALA A 55 1.25 -7.90 15.46
C ALA A 55 1.10 -9.32 16.02
N SER A 56 0.55 -9.44 17.24
CA SER A 56 0.31 -10.75 17.87
C SER A 56 -0.66 -11.65 17.09
N ILE A 57 -1.73 -11.08 16.51
CA ILE A 57 -2.69 -11.85 15.71
C ILE A 57 -1.99 -12.50 14.51
N THR A 58 -1.15 -11.74 13.81
CA THR A 58 -0.50 -12.16 12.56
C THR A 58 0.82 -12.89 12.77
N GLY A 59 1.34 -12.94 14.00
CA GLY A 59 2.62 -13.57 14.34
C GLY A 59 3.84 -12.66 14.11
N GLY A 60 3.62 -11.37 13.84
CA GLY A 60 4.68 -10.38 13.76
C GLY A 60 5.07 -9.81 15.12
N GLN A 61 5.91 -8.77 15.11
CA GLN A 61 6.42 -8.09 16.30
C GLN A 61 6.02 -6.62 16.33
N PHE A 62 5.83 -6.11 17.54
CA PHE A 62 5.63 -4.68 17.79
C PHE A 62 6.98 -4.04 18.12
N PHE A 63 7.26 -2.92 17.45
CA PHE A 63 8.45 -2.11 17.67
C PHE A 63 8.06 -0.68 18.04
N ARG A 64 8.90 -0.04 18.87
CA ARG A 64 8.72 1.37 19.23
C ARG A 64 9.96 2.15 18.84
N ALA A 65 9.78 3.14 17.98
CA ALA A 65 10.82 4.07 17.55
C ALA A 65 10.57 5.45 18.15
N LYS A 66 11.55 6.00 18.86
CA LYS A 66 11.44 7.31 19.53
C LYS A 66 11.82 8.48 18.63
N ASP A 67 12.60 8.21 17.60
CA ASP A 67 13.18 9.13 16.63
C ASP A 67 13.40 8.42 15.28
N ASN A 68 13.85 9.18 14.27
CA ASN A 68 14.12 8.63 12.94
C ASN A 68 15.21 7.56 12.95
N LYS A 69 16.26 7.75 13.75
CA LYS A 69 17.36 6.79 13.83
C LYS A 69 16.90 5.45 14.39
N GLY A 70 16.11 5.47 15.47
CA GLY A 70 15.51 4.25 16.01
C GLY A 70 14.49 3.61 15.06
N PHE A 71 13.87 4.36 14.16
CA PHE A 71 13.03 3.79 13.10
C PHE A 71 13.85 3.05 12.04
N GLU A 72 14.99 3.61 11.62
CA GLU A 72 15.94 2.95 10.72
C GLU A 72 16.45 1.64 11.34
N ASP A 73 16.88 1.67 12.61
CA ASP A 73 17.35 0.47 13.32
C ASP A 73 16.26 -0.64 13.41
N VAL A 74 15.00 -0.24 13.58
CA VAL A 74 13.86 -1.17 13.58
C VAL A 74 13.66 -1.81 12.21
N MET A 75 13.76 -1.03 11.13
CA MET A 75 13.63 -1.56 9.77
C MET A 75 14.76 -2.53 9.43
N ASP A 76 15.99 -2.21 9.80
CA ASP A 76 17.15 -3.11 9.64
C ASP A 76 16.95 -4.43 10.40
N THR A 77 16.36 -4.36 11.60
CA THR A 77 16.02 -5.54 12.41
C THR A 77 14.95 -6.39 11.72
N ILE A 78 13.88 -5.77 11.21
CA ILE A 78 12.82 -6.47 10.49
C ILE A 78 13.38 -7.15 9.24
N ASP A 79 14.22 -6.44 8.48
CA ASP A 79 14.87 -6.99 7.28
C ASP A 79 15.79 -8.18 7.60
N ALA A 80 16.47 -8.15 8.76
CA ALA A 80 17.28 -9.28 9.22
C ALA A 80 16.43 -10.49 9.61
N LEU A 81 15.24 -10.28 10.19
CA LEU A 81 14.31 -11.32 10.61
C LEU A 81 13.57 -11.95 9.43
N GLU A 82 13.15 -11.15 8.44
CA GLU A 82 12.30 -11.54 7.32
C GLU A 82 13.08 -11.87 6.04
N LYS A 83 14.39 -12.12 6.14
CA LYS A 83 15.35 -12.23 5.03
C LYS A 83 15.03 -13.31 3.97
N THR A 84 13.95 -14.09 4.09
CA THR A 84 13.42 -14.97 3.03
C THR A 84 11.98 -15.44 3.29
N SER A 85 11.08 -15.30 2.29
CA SER A 85 10.20 -16.43 1.84
C SER A 85 9.46 -16.17 0.52
N LYS A 86 8.92 -14.98 0.22
CA LYS A 86 8.17 -14.79 -1.03
C LYS A 86 8.35 -13.38 -1.60
N GLN A 87 9.23 -13.24 -2.60
CA GLN A 87 9.00 -12.30 -3.68
C GLN A 87 7.72 -12.76 -4.39
N ARG A 88 6.54 -12.46 -3.83
CA ARG A 88 5.34 -12.47 -4.66
C ARG A 88 5.56 -11.34 -5.66
N PRO A 89 5.53 -11.59 -6.98
CA PRO A 89 5.52 -10.49 -7.92
C PRO A 89 4.37 -9.58 -7.48
N ALA A 90 4.65 -8.30 -7.28
CA ALA A 90 3.61 -7.33 -7.01
C ALA A 90 2.54 -7.54 -8.08
N LEU A 91 1.32 -7.91 -7.69
CA LEU A 91 0.19 -7.97 -8.60
C LEU A 91 -0.15 -6.52 -8.96
N ILE A 92 0.67 -5.92 -9.82
CA ILE A 92 0.39 -4.63 -10.41
C ILE A 92 -0.79 -4.88 -11.34
N TYR A 93 -1.99 -4.49 -10.89
CA TYR A 93 -3.18 -4.46 -11.72
C TYR A 93 -3.04 -3.32 -12.74
N GLN A 94 -2.23 -3.55 -13.77
CA GLN A 94 -2.12 -2.64 -14.90
C GLN A 94 -3.25 -2.98 -15.87
N ARG A 95 -4.27 -2.11 -15.92
CA ARG A 95 -5.36 -2.23 -16.89
C ARG A 95 -5.01 -1.42 -18.12
N ASP A 96 -4.49 -2.10 -19.13
CA ASP A 96 -4.16 -1.49 -20.40
C ASP A 96 -5.44 -1.09 -21.15
N LEU A 97 -5.67 0.21 -21.30
CA LEU A 97 -6.81 0.79 -22.04
C LEU A 97 -6.54 0.94 -23.55
N TYR A 98 -5.29 0.76 -24.00
CA TYR A 98 -4.90 0.88 -25.40
C TYR A 98 -5.48 -0.17 -26.37
N PRO A 99 -5.85 -1.42 -25.97
CA PRO A 99 -6.32 -2.43 -26.93
C PRO A 99 -7.57 -1.98 -27.70
N THR A 100 -8.50 -1.31 -27.00
CA THR A 100 -9.75 -0.81 -27.61
C THR A 100 -9.48 0.30 -28.63
N LEU A 101 -8.55 1.21 -28.33
CA LEU A 101 -8.16 2.29 -29.23
C LEU A 101 -7.40 1.75 -30.45
N LEU A 102 -6.56 0.73 -30.25
CA LEU A 102 -5.77 0.08 -31.29
C LEU A 102 -6.67 -0.68 -32.29
N LEU A 103 -7.68 -1.40 -31.80
CA LEU A 103 -8.72 -2.03 -32.64
C LEU A 103 -9.51 -1.00 -33.44
N GLY A 104 -9.92 0.11 -32.83
CA GLY A 104 -10.60 1.21 -33.52
C GLY A 104 -9.74 1.81 -34.65
N GLY A 105 -8.44 2.00 -34.39
CA GLY A 105 -7.49 2.48 -35.39
C GLY A 105 -7.31 1.52 -36.57
N ILE A 106 -7.14 0.22 -36.30
CA ILE A 106 -7.06 -0.81 -37.36
C ILE A 106 -8.33 -0.82 -38.21
N ALA A 107 -9.51 -0.80 -37.58
CA ALA A 107 -10.79 -0.79 -38.29
C ALA A 107 -10.95 0.45 -39.18
N ALA A 108 -10.59 1.64 -38.68
CA ALA A 108 -10.64 2.88 -39.46
C ALA A 108 -9.68 2.85 -40.66
N LEU A 109 -8.48 2.30 -40.48
CA LEU A 109 -7.46 2.19 -41.52
C LEU A 109 -7.88 1.17 -42.59
N SER A 110 -8.40 0.01 -42.19
CA SER A 110 -8.98 -0.98 -43.10
C SER A 110 -10.15 -0.39 -43.90
N LEU A 111 -11.04 0.36 -43.25
CA LEU A 111 -12.15 1.04 -43.91
C LEU A 111 -11.65 2.09 -44.92
N ALA A 112 -10.69 2.93 -44.54
CA ALA A 112 -10.11 3.94 -45.43
C ALA A 112 -9.44 3.31 -46.67
N VAL A 113 -8.72 2.20 -46.49
CA VAL A 113 -8.11 1.44 -47.59
C VAL A 113 -9.20 0.85 -48.49
N PHE A 114 -10.24 0.25 -47.91
CA PHE A 114 -11.34 -0.32 -48.67
C PHE A 114 -12.06 0.74 -49.53
N LEU A 115 -12.40 1.89 -48.94
CA LEU A 115 -13.00 3.02 -49.67
C LEU A 115 -12.08 3.54 -50.78
N ARG A 116 -10.76 3.59 -50.52
CA ARG A 116 -9.79 3.99 -51.56
C ARG A 116 -9.77 3.00 -52.73
N TYR A 117 -9.91 1.71 -52.48
CA TYR A 117 -9.90 0.70 -53.54
C TYR A 117 -11.23 0.58 -54.29
N THR A 118 -12.37 0.89 -53.67
CA THR A 118 -13.70 0.83 -54.31
C THR A 118 -14.16 2.15 -54.91
N VAL A 119 -13.98 3.29 -54.21
CA VAL A 119 -14.57 4.58 -54.61
C VAL A 119 -13.62 5.42 -55.48
N LEU A 120 -12.30 5.35 -55.25
CA LEU A 120 -11.30 6.12 -56.01
C LEU A 120 -10.79 5.42 -57.28
N ARG A 121 -11.37 4.27 -57.63
CA ARG A 121 -11.05 3.54 -58.88
C ARG A 121 -11.95 3.92 -60.06
N GLU A 122 -13.05 4.63 -59.83
CA GLU A 122 -13.98 5.06 -60.90
C GLU A 122 -13.70 6.47 -61.45
N ILE A 123 -12.71 7.21 -60.90
CA ILE A 123 -12.38 8.59 -61.33
C ILE A 123 -10.95 8.68 -61.92
N SER A 124 -10.42 7.59 -62.47
CA SER A 124 -9.20 7.64 -63.30
C SER A 124 -9.35 6.81 -64.55
#